data_AF-A0A9W8Y5W1-F1
#
_entry.id   AF-A0A9W8Y5W1-F1
#
_cell.length_a   1.000
_cell.length_b   1.000
_cell.length_c   1.000
_cell.angle_alpha   90.00
_cell.angle_beta   90.00
_cell.angle_gamma   90.00
#
_symmetry.space_group_name_H-M   'P 1'
#
loop_
_entity.id
_entity.type
_entity.pdbx_description
1 polymer ?
#
loop_
_entity_poly.entity_id
_entity_poly.type
_entity_poly.pdbx_seq_one_letter_code
_entity_poly.pdbx_strand_id
1 'polypeptide(L)'
;MFYSTAVIYPWIVTAVYWGLLAPGRFPSAFDLWTNTSQHALNSLYAFFEILFPRTEPLPWLDLIPTIILLALYLGLAYLTHATEGFYVYDFLDLQDHSSGIVAAYIIGILVAAIVVFLIVRYLIVLRVWVTEKKLGKTGKFSSRGKVGAVHEEAGKTIPLHHVSAK
;
A
#
# COMPACT_ATOMS: atom_id res chain seq x y z
N MET A 1 -4.26 7.37 -6.09
CA MET A 1 -5.37 6.92 -5.23
C MET A 1 -5.81 5.48 -5.47
N PHE A 2 -6.53 5.11 -6.55
CA PHE A 2 -7.07 3.74 -6.73
C PHE A 2 -6.01 2.63 -6.71
N TYR A 3 -4.86 2.86 -7.35
CA TYR A 3 -3.76 1.91 -7.32
C TYR A 3 -3.20 1.73 -5.90
N SER A 4 -3.05 2.83 -5.15
CA SER A 4 -2.57 2.80 -3.76
C SER A 4 -3.47 1.94 -2.88
N THR A 5 -4.80 2.02 -3.02
CA THR A 5 -5.68 1.15 -2.22
C THR A 5 -5.50 -0.33 -2.54
N ALA A 6 -5.25 -0.69 -3.80
CA ALA A 6 -5.03 -2.08 -4.24
C ALA A 6 -3.71 -2.68 -3.72
N VAL A 7 -2.68 -1.85 -3.51
CA VAL A 7 -1.36 -2.32 -3.02
C VAL A 7 -1.15 -2.12 -1.53
N ILE A 8 -2.03 -1.38 -0.83
CA ILE A 8 -1.93 -1.10 0.61
C ILE A 8 -2.91 -1.93 1.45
N TYR A 9 -4.22 -1.89 1.14
CA TYR A 9 -5.21 -2.54 2.00
C TYR A 9 -5.07 -4.05 2.13
N PRO A 10 -4.68 -4.82 1.09
CA PRO A 10 -4.50 -6.25 1.23
C PRO A 10 -3.52 -6.65 2.34
N TRP A 11 -2.43 -5.89 2.54
CA TRP A 11 -1.48 -6.13 3.61
C TRP A 11 -2.04 -5.79 4.99
N ILE A 12 -2.80 -4.68 5.10
CA ILE A 12 -3.47 -4.30 6.35
C ILE A 12 -4.51 -5.37 6.72
N VAL A 13 -5.37 -5.76 5.78
CA VAL A 13 -6.38 -6.80 5.97
C VAL A 13 -5.73 -8.12 6.36
N THR A 14 -4.62 -8.50 5.71
CA THR A 14 -3.90 -9.73 6.03
C THR A 14 -3.31 -9.67 7.44
N ALA A 15 -2.67 -8.56 7.82
CA ALA A 15 -2.11 -8.40 9.16
C ALA A 15 -3.19 -8.42 10.25
N VAL A 16 -4.29 -7.70 10.06
CA VAL A 16 -5.42 -7.68 11.00
C VAL A 16 -6.09 -9.04 11.06
N TYR A 17 -6.35 -9.68 9.92
CA TYR A 17 -7.00 -10.98 9.87
C TYR A 17 -6.17 -12.03 10.62
N TRP A 18 -4.91 -12.23 10.24
CA TRP A 18 -4.08 -13.27 10.85
C TRP A 18 -3.62 -12.93 12.27
N GLY A 19 -3.47 -11.65 12.59
CA GLY A 19 -3.04 -11.20 13.91
C GLY A 19 -4.16 -11.14 14.95
N LEU A 20 -5.40 -10.79 14.55
CA LEU A 20 -6.49 -10.51 15.46
C LEU A 20 -7.74 -11.38 15.26
N LEU A 21 -8.05 -11.80 14.02
CA LEU A 21 -9.34 -12.42 13.71
C LEU A 21 -9.29 -13.94 13.48
N ALA A 22 -8.19 -14.45 12.94
CA ALA A 22 -8.02 -15.87 12.60
C ALA A 22 -7.83 -16.81 13.81
N PRO A 23 -7.13 -16.42 14.90
CA PRO A 23 -6.88 -17.34 16.01
C PRO A 23 -8.18 -17.93 16.59
N GLY A 24 -8.26 -19.27 16.61
CA GLY A 24 -9.41 -20.00 17.17
C GLY A 24 -10.66 -20.07 16.29
N ARG A 25 -10.63 -19.56 15.05
CA ARG A 25 -11.84 -19.40 14.19
C ARG A 25 -11.99 -20.40 13.04
N PHE A 26 -11.35 -21.57 13.09
CA PHE A 26 -11.44 -22.58 12.02
C PHE A 26 -12.11 -23.88 12.49
N PRO A 27 -13.46 -23.93 12.54
CA PRO A 27 -14.18 -25.13 12.98
C PRO A 27 -14.19 -26.25 11.93
N SER A 28 -13.86 -25.95 10.68
CA SER A 28 -13.74 -26.95 9.61
C SER A 28 -12.56 -26.67 8.66
N ALA A 29 -12.14 -27.71 7.93
CA ALA A 29 -11.14 -27.57 6.87
C ALA A 29 -11.61 -26.65 5.73
N PHE A 30 -12.92 -26.60 5.47
CA PHE A 30 -13.51 -25.69 4.49
C PHE A 30 -13.38 -24.22 4.94
N ASP A 31 -13.64 -23.94 6.21
CA ASP A 31 -13.48 -22.59 6.77
C ASP A 31 -12.03 -22.13 6.75
N LEU A 32 -11.11 -23.02 7.11
CA LEU A 32 -9.68 -22.75 6.97
C LEU A 32 -9.31 -22.44 5.53
N TRP A 33 -9.73 -23.27 4.57
CA TRP A 33 -9.43 -23.11 3.16
C TRP A 33 -9.98 -21.80 2.59
N THR A 34 -11.27 -21.50 2.81
CA THR A 34 -11.94 -20.33 2.23
C THR A 34 -11.33 -19.04 2.75
N ASN A 35 -11.12 -18.93 4.06
CA ASN A 35 -10.51 -17.75 4.67
C ASN A 35 -9.05 -17.59 4.25
N THR A 36 -8.28 -18.69 4.26
CA THR A 36 -6.88 -18.64 3.81
C THR A 36 -6.81 -18.16 2.37
N SER A 37 -7.66 -18.69 1.48
CA SER A 37 -7.68 -18.30 0.07
C SER A 37 -8.05 -16.83 -0.11
N GLN A 38 -9.11 -16.35 0.55
CA GLN A 38 -9.57 -14.96 0.44
C GLN A 38 -8.50 -13.96 0.89
N HIS A 39 -7.86 -14.21 2.03
CA HIS A 39 -6.86 -13.29 2.57
C HIS A 39 -5.48 -13.44 1.89
N ALA A 40 -5.07 -14.65 1.52
CA ALA A 40 -3.79 -14.88 0.83
C ALA A 40 -3.82 -14.38 -0.63
N LEU A 41 -4.91 -14.59 -1.37
CA LEU A 41 -4.99 -14.15 -2.77
C LEU A 41 -4.94 -12.61 -2.89
N ASN A 42 -5.59 -11.89 -1.97
CA ASN A 42 -5.49 -10.43 -1.93
C ASN A 42 -4.04 -9.96 -1.79
N SER A 43 -3.28 -10.57 -0.86
CA SER A 43 -1.86 -10.26 -0.68
C SER A 43 -1.01 -10.66 -1.89
N LEU A 44 -1.32 -11.79 -2.53
CA LEU A 44 -0.64 -12.22 -3.75
C LEU A 44 -0.83 -11.22 -4.89
N TYR A 45 -2.05 -10.73 -5.10
CA TYR A 45 -2.32 -9.69 -6.11
C TYR A 45 -1.60 -8.38 -5.79
N ALA A 46 -1.63 -7.92 -4.53
CA ALA A 46 -0.89 -6.74 -4.12
C ALA A 46 0.62 -6.89 -4.35
N PHE A 47 1.19 -8.04 -4.00
CA PHE A 47 2.59 -8.37 -4.24
C PHE A 47 2.94 -8.33 -5.74
N PHE A 48 2.09 -8.93 -6.57
CA PHE A 48 2.26 -8.90 -8.03
C PHE A 48 2.25 -7.46 -8.55
N GLU A 49 1.28 -6.65 -8.12
CA GLU A 49 1.14 -5.25 -8.52
C GLU A 49 2.34 -4.38 -8.10
N ILE A 50 3.01 -4.72 -6.99
CA ILE A 50 4.20 -4.00 -6.53
C ILE A 50 5.43 -4.32 -7.41
N LEU A 51 5.57 -5.58 -7.85
CA LEU A 51 6.79 -6.04 -8.51
C LEU A 51 6.79 -5.94 -10.04
N PHE A 52 5.66 -6.23 -10.70
CA PHE A 52 5.65 -6.43 -12.15
C PHE A 52 5.24 -5.18 -12.96
N PRO A 53 4.16 -4.47 -12.62
CA PRO A 53 3.76 -3.26 -13.33
C PRO A 53 4.83 -2.19 -13.32
N ARG A 54 4.85 -1.37 -14.38
CA ARG A 54 5.67 -0.15 -14.44
C ARG A 54 4.92 1.05 -13.86
N THR A 55 4.37 0.90 -12.65
CA THR A 55 3.66 1.98 -11.95
C THR A 55 4.64 2.97 -11.33
N GLU A 56 4.31 4.26 -11.32
CA GLU A 56 5.12 5.26 -10.63
C GLU A 56 5.07 5.06 -9.11
N PRO A 57 6.08 5.53 -8.35
CA PRO A 57 6.01 5.52 -6.89
C PRO A 57 4.74 6.19 -6.40
N LEU A 58 4.12 5.61 -5.36
CA LEU A 58 2.89 6.15 -4.79
C LEU A 58 3.09 7.64 -4.44
N PRO A 59 2.18 8.56 -4.79
CA PRO A 59 2.25 9.95 -4.33
C PRO A 59 2.13 10.03 -2.81
N TRP A 60 2.84 10.95 -2.14
CA TRP A 60 2.71 11.11 -0.68
C TRP A 60 1.28 11.46 -0.24
N LEU A 61 0.60 12.24 -1.06
CA LEU A 61 -0.79 12.65 -0.82
C LEU A 61 -1.76 11.46 -0.81
N ASP A 62 -1.43 10.31 -1.38
CA ASP A 62 -2.29 9.13 -1.33
C ASP A 62 -2.44 8.56 0.09
N LEU A 63 -1.52 8.88 1.02
CA LEU A 63 -1.66 8.48 2.43
C LEU A 63 -2.92 9.07 3.08
N ILE A 64 -3.28 10.32 2.73
CA ILE A 64 -4.43 11.02 3.29
C ILE A 64 -5.75 10.28 2.98
N PRO A 65 -6.13 10.04 1.70
CA PRO A 65 -7.35 9.30 1.39
C PRO A 65 -7.30 7.84 1.86
N THR A 66 -6.12 7.21 1.95
CA THR A 66 -5.98 5.88 2.56
C THR A 66 -6.40 5.88 4.03
N ILE A 67 -5.95 6.86 4.81
CA ILE A 67 -6.34 7.00 6.22
C ILE A 67 -7.82 7.37 6.36
N ILE A 68 -8.30 8.31 5.53
CA ILE A 68 -9.72 8.74 5.57
C ILE A 68 -10.64 7.56 5.29
N LEU A 69 -10.38 6.75 4.27
CA LEU A 69 -11.19 5.57 3.97
C LEU A 69 -11.16 4.54 5.09
N LEU A 70 -10.01 4.34 5.74
CA LEU A 70 -9.91 3.45 6.89
C LEU A 70 -10.74 3.96 8.08
N ALA A 71 -10.73 5.28 8.32
CA ALA A 71 -11.56 5.91 9.34
C ALA A 71 -13.06 5.84 9.01
N LEU A 72 -13.45 6.00 7.74
CA LEU A 72 -14.82 5.80 7.29
C LEU A 72 -15.26 4.34 7.48
N TYR A 73 -14.38 3.38 7.23
CA TYR A 73 -14.65 1.96 7.46
C TYR A 73 -14.83 1.64 8.96
N LEU A 74 -14.01 2.25 9.83
CA LEU A 74 -14.22 2.19 11.27
C LEU A 74 -15.59 2.79 11.66
N GLY A 75 -15.96 3.94 11.08
CA GLY A 75 -17.28 4.54 11.26
C GLY A 75 -18.41 3.62 10.81
N LEU A 76 -18.23 2.90 9.69
CA LEU A 76 -19.17 1.89 9.22
C LEU A 76 -19.34 0.75 10.22
N ALA A 77 -18.27 0.28 10.87
CA ALA A 77 -18.38 -0.76 11.89
C ALA A 77 -19.23 -0.31 13.09
N TYR A 78 -19.07 0.93 13.56
CA TYR A 78 -19.92 1.50 14.60
C TYR A 78 -21.36 1.75 14.13
N LEU A 79 -21.54 2.14 12.87
CA LEU A 79 -22.87 2.27 12.28
C LEU A 79 -23.59 0.92 12.24
N THR A 80 -22.90 -0.16 11.84
CA THR A 80 -23.45 -1.52 11.88
C THR A 80 -23.84 -1.93 13.29
N HIS A 81 -23.03 -1.61 14.32
CA HIS A 81 -23.43 -1.86 15.69
C HIS A 81 -24.70 -1.09 16.07
N ALA A 82 -24.80 0.19 15.67
CA ALA A 82 -25.96 1.02 15.97
C ALA A 82 -27.24 0.57 15.24
N THR A 83 -27.16 -0.02 14.06
CA THR A 83 -28.33 -0.45 13.28
C THR A 83 -28.67 -1.93 13.44
N GLU A 84 -27.67 -2.80 13.51
CA GLU A 84 -27.83 -4.26 13.54
C GLU A 84 -27.59 -4.87 14.93
N GLY A 85 -27.10 -4.08 15.89
CA GLY A 85 -26.94 -4.51 17.29
C GLY A 85 -25.71 -5.38 17.58
N PHE A 86 -24.75 -5.50 16.65
CA PHE A 86 -23.52 -6.29 16.86
C PHE A 86 -22.27 -5.58 16.31
N TYR A 87 -21.12 -5.80 16.95
CA TYR A 87 -19.83 -5.37 16.41
C TYR A 87 -19.34 -6.38 15.37
N VAL A 88 -18.97 -5.89 14.19
CA VAL A 88 -18.35 -6.73 13.13
C VAL A 88 -16.97 -7.26 13.57
N TYR A 89 -16.35 -6.57 14.53
CA TYR A 89 -15.06 -6.91 15.11
C TYR A 89 -15.13 -6.85 16.63
N ASP A 90 -14.97 -8.00 17.27
CA ASP A 90 -15.04 -8.14 18.73
C ASP A 90 -14.03 -7.23 19.44
N PHE A 91 -12.87 -6.95 18.81
CA PHE A 91 -11.85 -6.06 19.38
C PHE A 91 -12.27 -4.59 19.50
N LEU A 92 -13.42 -4.21 18.92
CA LEU A 92 -14.04 -2.89 19.07
C LEU A 92 -15.11 -2.83 20.17
N ASP A 93 -15.50 -3.97 20.73
CA ASP A 93 -16.59 -4.04 21.70
C ASP A 93 -16.13 -3.52 23.06
N LEU A 94 -16.82 -2.47 23.55
CA LEU A 94 -16.57 -1.87 24.85
C LEU A 94 -17.14 -2.68 26.02
N GLN A 95 -17.97 -3.69 25.75
CA GLN A 95 -18.43 -4.65 26.75
C GLN A 95 -17.34 -5.68 27.06
N ASP A 96 -16.58 -6.08 26.05
CA ASP A 96 -15.50 -7.08 26.17
C ASP A 96 -14.14 -6.44 26.47
N HIS A 97 -13.97 -5.15 26.13
CA HIS A 97 -12.71 -4.44 26.27
C HIS A 97 -12.87 -3.06 26.90
N SER A 98 -11.85 -2.62 27.65
CA SER A 98 -11.82 -1.25 28.14
C SER A 98 -11.61 -0.25 27.00
N SER A 99 -12.08 0.99 27.18
CA SER A 99 -11.90 2.05 26.19
C SER A 99 -10.44 2.30 25.81
N GLY A 100 -9.51 2.12 26.75
CA GLY A 100 -8.07 2.20 26.49
C GLY A 100 -7.55 1.11 25.55
N ILE A 101 -8.05 -0.12 25.69
CA ILE A 101 -7.68 -1.25 24.81
C ILE A 101 -8.24 -1.04 23.41
N VAL A 102 -9.51 -0.66 23.29
CA VAL A 102 -10.12 -0.36 21.98
C VAL A 102 -9.39 0.79 21.29
N ALA A 103 -9.05 1.85 22.01
CA ALA A 103 -8.24 2.94 21.47
C ALA A 103 -6.86 2.46 21.00
N ALA A 104 -6.21 1.55 21.73
CA ALA A 104 -4.94 0.97 21.32
C ALA A 104 -5.06 0.17 20.02
N TYR A 105 -6.13 -0.61 19.81
CA TYR A 105 -6.37 -1.29 18.53
C TYR A 105 -6.55 -0.30 17.38
N ILE A 106 -7.38 0.74 17.56
CA ILE A 106 -7.63 1.75 16.52
C ILE A 106 -6.34 2.47 16.12
N ILE A 107 -5.56 2.93 17.10
CA ILE A 107 -4.28 3.61 16.85
C ILE A 107 -3.24 2.65 16.29
N GLY A 108 -3.19 1.40 16.77
CA GLY A 108 -2.29 0.37 16.26
C GLY A 108 -2.52 0.08 14.77
N ILE A 109 -3.78 -0.06 14.36
CA ILE A 109 -4.15 -0.25 12.95
C ILE A 109 -3.80 0.98 12.10
N LEU A 110 -4.02 2.20 12.62
CA LEU A 110 -3.59 3.43 11.95
C LEU A 110 -2.08 3.47 11.72
N VAL A 111 -1.28 3.17 12.74
CA VAL A 111 0.18 3.11 12.64
C VAL A 111 0.61 2.04 11.64
N ALA A 112 0.00 0.85 11.70
CA ALA A 112 0.26 -0.22 10.74
C ALA A 112 -0.02 0.23 9.30
N ALA A 113 -1.10 0.97 9.06
CA ALA A 113 -1.43 1.50 7.74
C ALA A 113 -0.34 2.45 7.20
N ILE A 114 0.19 3.34 8.06
CA ILE A 114 1.27 4.25 7.69
C ILE A 114 2.55 3.47 7.38
N VAL A 115 2.92 2.51 8.21
CA VAL A 115 4.12 1.68 8.01
C VAL A 115 4.03 0.88 6.71
N VAL A 116 2.89 0.22 6.46
CA VAL A 116 2.65 -0.51 5.20
C VAL A 116 2.74 0.43 4.00
N PHE A 117 2.14 1.63 4.08
CA PHE A 117 2.24 2.63 3.02
C PHE A 117 3.69 2.97 2.68
N LEU A 118 4.51 3.22 3.69
CA LEU A 118 5.93 3.53 3.51
C LEU A 118 6.68 2.35 2.87
N ILE A 119 6.49 1.13 3.40
CA ILE A 119 7.14 -0.07 2.88
C ILE A 119 6.80 -0.25 1.39
N VAL A 120 5.51 -0.25 1.03
CA VAL A 120 5.06 -0.45 -0.34
C VAL A 120 5.56 0.66 -1.27
N ARG A 121 5.50 1.92 -0.83
CA ARG A 121 6.07 3.05 -1.58
C ARG A 121 7.54 2.78 -1.90
N TYR A 122 8.34 2.41 -0.91
CA TYR A 122 9.79 2.22 -1.11
C TYR A 122 10.13 0.94 -1.87
N LEU A 123 9.32 -0.12 -1.80
CA LEU A 123 9.44 -1.28 -2.68
C LEU A 123 9.20 -0.88 -4.15
N ILE A 124 8.20 -0.05 -4.42
CA ILE A 124 7.95 0.46 -5.78
C ILE A 124 9.08 1.39 -6.23
N VAL A 125 9.58 2.28 -5.37
CA VAL A 125 10.76 3.11 -5.66
C VAL A 125 11.97 2.25 -6.02
N LEU A 126 12.23 1.21 -5.22
CA LEU A 126 13.31 0.26 -5.46
C LEU A 126 13.13 -0.44 -6.81
N ARG A 127 11.92 -0.95 -7.10
CA ARG A 127 11.59 -1.57 -8.38
C ARG A 127 11.84 -0.63 -9.56
N VAL A 128 11.37 0.62 -9.47
CA VAL A 128 11.62 1.68 -10.49
C VAL A 128 13.11 1.90 -10.67
N TRP A 129 13.86 2.06 -9.57
CA TRP A 129 15.29 2.32 -9.64
C TRP A 129 16.06 1.14 -10.27
N VAL A 130 15.77 -0.10 -9.85
CA VAL A 130 16.38 -1.30 -10.41
C VAL A 130 16.08 -1.39 -11.91
N THR A 131 14.81 -1.27 -12.33
CA THR A 131 14.44 -1.47 -13.73
C THR A 131 14.88 -0.31 -14.62
N GLU A 132 14.64 0.93 -14.22
CA GLU A 132 14.87 2.09 -15.09
C GLU A 132 16.29 2.63 -15.02
N LYS A 133 16.87 2.72 -13.81
CA LYS A 133 18.20 3.32 -13.63
C LYS A 133 19.31 2.27 -13.74
N LYS A 134 19.16 1.13 -13.08
CA LYS A 134 20.22 0.10 -13.07
C LYS A 134 20.22 -0.77 -14.33
N LEU A 135 19.05 -1.14 -14.85
CA LEU A 135 18.92 -2.01 -16.02
C LEU A 135 18.60 -1.27 -17.33
N GLY A 136 18.39 0.06 -17.29
CA GLY A 136 18.07 0.86 -18.47
C GLY A 136 16.73 0.51 -19.13
N LYS A 137 15.84 -0.22 -18.45
CA LYS A 137 14.54 -0.67 -18.98
C LYS A 137 13.50 0.43 -18.86
N THR A 138 13.60 1.47 -19.68
CA THR A 138 12.67 2.61 -19.68
C THR A 138 11.34 2.35 -20.42
N GLY A 139 11.18 1.16 -21.01
CA GLY A 139 10.01 0.74 -21.77
C GLY A 139 10.05 1.17 -23.24
N LYS A 140 9.89 0.21 -24.15
CA LYS A 140 9.96 0.45 -25.61
C LYS A 140 8.92 1.46 -26.12
N PHE A 141 7.77 1.53 -25.45
CA PHE A 141 6.66 2.42 -25.80
C PHE A 141 6.58 3.67 -24.91
N SER A 142 7.59 3.94 -24.08
CA SER A 142 7.55 5.08 -23.17
C SER A 142 8.16 6.34 -23.80
N SER A 143 7.41 7.44 -23.76
CA SER A 143 7.93 8.80 -24.02
C SER A 143 8.98 9.24 -22.99
N ARG A 144 8.90 8.72 -21.76
CA ARG A 144 9.77 9.06 -20.62
C ARG A 144 11.24 8.66 -20.85
N GLY A 145 11.47 7.56 -21.58
CA GLY A 145 12.83 7.14 -21.97
C GLY A 145 13.49 8.06 -22.99
N LYS A 146 12.70 8.69 -23.88
CA LYS A 146 13.21 9.61 -24.91
C LYS A 146 13.72 10.92 -24.30
N VAL A 147 13.03 11.45 -23.29
CA VAL A 147 13.41 12.70 -22.61
C VAL A 147 14.68 12.53 -21.76
N GLY A 148 14.82 11.38 -21.08
CA GLY A 148 16.00 11.10 -20.24
C GLY A 148 17.31 11.02 -21.03
N ALA A 149 17.28 10.40 -22.21
CA ALA A 149 18.45 10.31 -23.09
C ALA A 149 18.89 11.70 -23.60
N VAL A 150 17.93 12.53 -24.01
CA VAL A 150 18.21 13.91 -24.50
C VAL A 150 18.84 14.78 -23.41
N HIS A 151 18.35 14.68 -22.17
CA HIS A 151 18.87 15.49 -21.06
C HIS A 151 20.25 15.02 -20.56
N GLU A 152 20.54 13.72 -20.67
CA GLU A 152 21.86 13.17 -20.35
C GLU A 152 22.91 13.52 -21.43
N GLU A 153 22.51 13.54 -22.70
CA GLU A 153 23.37 14.01 -23.80
C GLU A 153 23.64 15.52 -23.72
N ALA A 154 22.62 16.33 -23.39
CA ALA A 154 22.77 17.77 -23.20
C ALA A 154 23.69 18.14 -22.01
N GLY A 155 23.79 17.29 -20.99
CA GLY A 155 24.70 17.49 -19.86
C GLY A 155 26.15 17.10 -20.15
N LYS A 156 26.43 16.38 -21.24
CA LYS A 156 27.77 15.94 -21.64
C LYS A 156 28.46 16.92 -22.59
N THR A 157 27.74 17.89 -23.16
CA THR A 157 28.30 18.94 -24.01
C THR A 157 28.68 20.16 -23.17
N ILE A 158 29.97 20.36 -22.93
CA ILE A 158 30.48 21.64 -22.41
C ILE A 158 30.22 22.70 -23.51
N PRO A 159 29.47 23.78 -23.25
CA PRO A 159 29.33 24.85 -24.22
C PRO A 159 30.68 25.55 -24.37
N LEU A 160 31.38 25.29 -25.48
CA LEU A 160 32.54 26.04 -25.91
C LEU A 160 32.10 27.43 -26.39
N HIS A 161 31.84 28.33 -25.45
CA HIS A 161 31.65 29.75 -25.77
C HIS A 161 32.90 30.55 -25.36
N HIS A 162 33.51 31.16 -26.38
CA HIS A 162 34.52 32.22 -26.37
C HIS A 162 35.95 31.86 -25.92
N VAL A 163 36.74 31.33 -26.85
CA VAL A 163 38.14 31.75 -26.98
C VAL A 163 38.18 32.88 -28.01
N SER A 164 38.12 34.13 -27.53
CA SER A 164 38.44 35.28 -28.37
C SER A 164 39.96 35.31 -28.54
N ALA A 165 40.45 35.01 -29.73
CA ALA A 165 41.83 35.31 -30.09
C ALA A 165 41.99 36.84 -30.12
N LYS A 166 42.93 37.36 -29.35
CA LYS A 166 43.55 38.67 -29.56
C LYS A 166 44.97 38.42 -30.05
#